data_AF-A0A838R6I6-F1
#
_entry.id   AF-A0A838R6I6-F1
#
_cell.length_a   1.000
_cell.length_b   1.000
_cell.length_c   1.000
_cell.angle_alpha   90.00
_cell.angle_beta   90.00
_cell.angle_gamma   90.00
#
_symmetry.space_group_name_H-M   'P 1'
#
loop_
_entity.id
_entity.type
_entity.pdbx_description
1 polymer ?
#
loop_
_entity_poly.entity_id
_entity_poly.type
_entity_poly.pdbx_seq_one_letter_code
_entity_poly.pdbx_strand_id
1 'polypeptide(L)'
;MMESTLGCRAAKQLQLPLLLVTEGVSDIEFFKRISRTLHVANDRLPDLEQLEQLRELIFIPIGGGEIVSWGERLSGLPNRRFQLHDLETGAEAARRRAAAAALNGPGCVARLTSKRTLENYLHPEAIRVAGGPLVRVTDGGDVPAAVAEATFRAEAAGNCWDRLPPRARKRFVARAKRWLNCRAVLHMTPQLLDARDPAGDVRSWLTAIAALLHE
;
A
#
# COMPACT_ATOMS: atom_id res chain seq x y z
N MET A 1 31.64 55.29 -5.36
CA MET A 1 31.72 54.20 -4.36
C MET A 1 30.45 53.39 -4.46
N MET A 2 30.58 52.09 -4.59
CA MET A 2 29.54 51.12 -4.98
C MET A 2 28.44 51.01 -3.92
N GLU A 3 27.18 51.20 -4.33
CA GLU A 3 26.02 50.68 -3.61
C GLU A 3 25.94 49.18 -3.86
N SER A 4 26.10 48.39 -2.80
CA SER A 4 25.92 46.95 -2.82
C SER A 4 24.42 46.62 -2.79
N THR A 5 23.84 46.37 -3.95
CA THR A 5 22.51 45.76 -4.06
C THR A 5 22.61 44.29 -3.64
N LEU A 6 22.38 44.01 -2.36
CA LEU A 6 22.14 42.65 -1.86
C LEU A 6 20.83 42.14 -2.47
N GLY A 7 20.95 41.41 -3.58
CA GLY A 7 19.85 40.66 -4.17
C GLY A 7 19.37 39.59 -3.19
N CYS A 8 18.26 39.87 -2.50
CA CYS A 8 17.51 38.88 -1.75
C CYS A 8 16.96 37.87 -2.77
N ARG A 9 17.67 36.75 -2.97
CA ARG A 9 17.11 35.58 -3.67
C ARG A 9 15.90 35.15 -2.85
N ALA A 10 14.70 35.28 -3.42
CA ALA A 10 13.48 34.74 -2.83
C ALA A 10 13.77 33.30 -2.36
N ALA A 11 13.67 33.06 -1.05
CA ALA A 11 13.82 31.72 -0.52
C ALA A 11 12.76 30.86 -1.20
N LYS A 12 13.19 29.91 -2.05
CA LYS A 12 12.28 28.93 -2.66
C LYS A 12 11.60 28.25 -1.49
N GLN A 13 10.29 28.48 -1.34
CA GLN A 13 9.49 27.90 -0.28
C GLN A 13 9.71 26.38 -0.34
N LEU A 14 10.33 25.83 0.69
CA LEU A 14 10.66 24.40 0.73
C LEU A 14 9.35 23.65 0.85
N GLN A 15 8.83 23.17 -0.28
CA GLN A 15 7.66 22.30 -0.29
C GLN A 15 8.09 20.97 0.32
N LEU A 16 7.65 20.71 1.55
CA LEU A 16 7.94 19.47 2.25
C LEU A 16 7.28 18.29 1.49
N PRO A 17 7.90 17.12 1.43
CA PRO A 17 7.33 15.97 0.76
C PRO A 17 6.04 15.50 1.43
N LEU A 18 5.12 14.94 0.63
CA LEU A 18 3.97 14.20 1.13
C LEU A 18 4.43 12.94 1.87
N LEU A 19 3.90 12.70 3.07
CA LEU A 19 4.17 11.47 3.81
C LEU A 19 3.11 10.42 3.49
N LEU A 20 3.52 9.27 2.96
CA LEU A 20 2.63 8.13 2.72
C LEU A 20 2.94 7.00 3.71
N VAL A 21 2.06 6.82 4.67
CA VAL A 21 2.21 5.83 5.75
C VAL A 21 1.49 4.54 5.37
N THR A 22 2.20 3.41 5.50
CA THR A 22 1.68 2.07 5.21
C THR A 22 2.05 1.08 6.32
N GLU A 23 1.31 0.00 6.50
CA GLU A 23 1.61 -1.00 7.53
C GLU A 23 2.95 -1.69 7.33
N GLY A 24 3.36 -1.97 6.09
CA GLY A 24 4.64 -2.62 5.84
C GLY A 24 5.26 -2.33 4.48
N VAL A 25 6.50 -2.80 4.32
CA VAL A 25 7.27 -2.64 3.08
C VAL A 25 6.62 -3.33 1.88
N SER A 26 5.83 -4.39 2.09
CA SER A 26 5.12 -5.04 0.97
C SER A 26 4.04 -4.13 0.39
N ASP A 27 3.40 -3.30 1.22
CA ASP A 27 2.33 -2.40 0.81
C ASP A 27 2.90 -1.25 -0.04
N ILE A 28 4.11 -0.77 0.31
CA ILE A 28 4.88 0.18 -0.50
C ILE A 28 5.14 -0.39 -1.90
N GLU A 29 5.59 -1.64 -1.97
CA GLU A 29 5.91 -2.30 -3.24
C GLU A 29 4.66 -2.48 -4.11
N PHE A 30 3.50 -2.77 -3.50
CA PHE A 30 2.21 -2.79 -4.19
C PHE A 30 1.87 -1.41 -4.76
N PHE A 31 1.89 -0.37 -3.92
CA PHE A 31 1.51 0.99 -4.29
C PHE A 31 2.36 1.53 -5.45
N LYS A 32 3.67 1.40 -5.38
CA LYS A 32 4.58 1.84 -6.45
C LYS A 32 4.21 1.22 -7.80
N ARG A 33 3.97 -0.08 -7.83
CA ARG A 33 3.70 -0.81 -9.08
C ARG A 33 2.29 -0.55 -9.61
N ILE A 34 1.28 -0.62 -8.75
CA ILE A 34 -0.10 -0.42 -9.19
C ILE A 34 -0.35 1.02 -9.62
N SER A 35 0.25 2.00 -8.92
CA SER A 35 0.10 3.41 -9.27
C SER A 35 0.69 3.71 -10.63
N ARG A 36 1.90 3.21 -10.94
CA ARG A 36 2.48 3.31 -12.29
C ARG A 36 1.60 2.67 -13.36
N THR A 37 1.10 1.45 -13.13
CA THR A 37 0.19 0.78 -14.08
C THR A 37 -1.05 1.61 -14.36
N LEU A 38 -1.62 2.25 -13.32
CA LEU A 38 -2.80 3.10 -13.46
C LEU A 38 -2.49 4.46 -14.06
N HIS A 39 -1.33 5.05 -13.76
CA HIS A 39 -0.85 6.32 -14.32
C HIS A 39 -0.69 6.23 -15.84
N VAL A 40 -0.13 5.11 -16.35
CA VAL A 40 -0.01 4.86 -17.80
C VAL A 40 -1.38 4.89 -18.51
N ALA A 41 -2.43 4.44 -17.83
CA ALA A 41 -3.80 4.43 -18.39
C ALA A 41 -4.57 5.74 -18.12
N ASN A 42 -4.20 6.50 -17.10
CA ASN A 42 -4.81 7.76 -16.69
C ASN A 42 -3.78 8.62 -15.95
N ASP A 43 -3.21 9.60 -16.66
CA ASP A 43 -2.14 10.48 -16.17
C ASP A 43 -2.53 11.37 -14.99
N ARG A 44 -3.82 11.51 -14.70
CA ARG A 44 -4.32 12.20 -13.50
C ARG A 44 -4.06 11.44 -12.20
N LEU A 45 -3.80 10.14 -12.28
CA LEU A 45 -3.41 9.34 -11.10
C LEU A 45 -1.88 9.39 -10.97
N PRO A 46 -1.33 9.68 -9.78
CA PRO A 46 0.11 9.85 -9.62
C PRO A 46 0.88 8.53 -9.77
N ASP A 47 2.06 8.57 -10.39
CA ASP A 47 3.06 7.51 -10.29
C ASP A 47 3.84 7.68 -8.97
N LEU A 48 3.53 6.85 -7.97
CA LEU A 48 4.12 6.99 -6.64
C LEU A 48 5.61 6.58 -6.59
N GLU A 49 6.08 5.76 -7.54
CA GLU A 49 7.50 5.43 -7.63
C GLU A 49 8.29 6.63 -8.13
N GLN A 50 7.78 7.33 -9.15
CA GLN A 50 8.39 8.55 -9.67
C GLN A 50 8.40 9.67 -8.61
N LEU A 51 7.30 9.88 -7.89
CA LEU A 51 7.23 10.90 -6.84
C LEU A 51 8.22 10.64 -5.69
N GLU A 52 8.44 9.39 -5.32
CA GLU A 52 9.45 9.04 -4.32
C GLU A 52 10.88 9.33 -4.84
N GLN A 53 11.18 8.99 -6.09
CA GLN A 53 12.47 9.29 -6.72
C GLN A 53 12.77 10.80 -6.79
N LEU A 54 11.74 11.61 -7.05
CA LEU A 54 11.82 13.06 -7.08
C LEU A 54 11.83 13.71 -5.68
N ARG A 55 11.69 12.90 -4.62
CA ARG A 55 11.60 13.35 -3.21
C ARG A 55 10.40 14.27 -2.96
N GLU A 56 9.33 14.10 -3.73
CA GLU A 56 8.04 14.78 -3.52
C GLU A 56 7.11 13.97 -2.60
N LEU A 57 7.40 12.67 -2.47
CA LEU A 57 6.71 11.73 -1.59
C LEU A 57 7.73 10.90 -0.80
N ILE A 58 7.46 10.66 0.48
CA ILE A 58 8.24 9.74 1.33
C ILE A 58 7.33 8.66 1.87
N PHE A 59 7.69 7.40 1.63
CA PHE A 59 7.01 6.26 2.24
C PHE A 59 7.51 6.00 3.67
N ILE A 60 6.58 5.74 4.59
CA ILE A 60 6.88 5.40 5.99
C ILE A 60 6.21 4.05 6.33
N PRO A 61 6.98 2.94 6.37
CA PRO A 61 6.46 1.65 6.83
C PRO A 61 6.45 1.60 8.36
N ILE A 62 5.26 1.46 8.96
CA ILE A 62 5.11 1.48 10.43
C ILE A 62 5.23 0.10 11.11
N GLY A 63 5.34 -0.98 10.33
CA GLY A 63 5.61 -2.34 10.82
C GLY A 63 4.40 -3.05 11.45
N GLY A 64 3.18 -2.60 11.11
CA GLY A 64 1.95 -2.99 11.79
C GLY A 64 1.83 -2.39 13.19
N GLY A 65 0.65 -2.48 13.79
CA GLY A 65 0.38 -1.96 15.13
C GLY A 65 -0.87 -1.09 15.18
N GLU A 66 -1.10 -0.46 16.33
CA GLU A 66 -2.30 0.34 16.55
C GLU A 66 -2.21 1.68 15.81
N ILE A 67 -3.19 1.93 14.93
CA ILE A 67 -3.33 3.15 14.10
C ILE A 67 -3.16 4.43 14.93
N VAL A 68 -3.79 4.48 16.11
CA VAL A 68 -3.75 5.66 17.01
C VAL A 68 -2.33 5.96 17.49
N SER A 69 -1.57 4.93 17.86
CA SER A 69 -0.22 5.10 18.41
C SER A 69 0.75 5.74 17.41
N TRP A 70 0.58 5.46 16.12
CA TRP A 70 1.36 6.08 15.04
C TRP A 70 0.85 7.46 14.68
N GLY A 71 -0.46 7.69 14.75
CA GLY A 71 -1.05 9.02 14.61
C GLY A 71 -0.42 10.06 15.55
N GLU A 72 -0.34 9.72 16.84
CA GLU A 72 0.28 10.59 17.85
C GLU A 72 1.77 10.80 17.60
N ARG A 73 2.53 9.72 17.33
CA ARG A 73 3.98 9.80 17.08
C ARG A 73 4.32 10.63 15.85
N LEU A 74 3.45 10.63 14.84
CA LEU A 74 3.65 11.39 13.62
C LEU A 74 3.02 12.79 13.70
N SER A 75 2.33 13.17 14.78
CA SER A 75 1.65 14.48 14.89
C SER A 75 2.59 15.69 14.77
N GLY A 76 3.88 15.53 15.10
CA GLY A 76 4.91 16.57 14.92
C GLY A 76 5.48 16.70 13.50
N LEU A 77 5.06 15.84 12.57
CA LEU A 77 5.48 15.87 11.17
C LEU A 77 4.53 16.74 10.33
N PRO A 78 4.92 17.12 9.09
CA PRO A 78 4.11 17.98 8.24
C PRO A 78 2.67 17.49 8.07
N ASN A 79 1.75 18.46 8.01
CA ASN A 79 0.33 18.24 7.73
C ASN A 79 0.11 18.05 6.21
N ARG A 80 0.86 17.14 5.60
CA ARG A 80 0.64 16.65 4.23
C ARG A 80 0.89 15.15 4.25
N ARG A 81 -0.14 14.39 4.62
CA ARG A 81 -0.03 12.97 4.94
C ARG A 81 -1.21 12.16 4.41
N PHE A 82 -0.88 11.03 3.78
CA PHE A 82 -1.82 9.97 3.47
C PHE A 82 -1.46 8.72 4.29
N GLN A 83 -2.44 8.05 4.87
CA GLN A 83 -2.25 6.83 5.66
C GLN A 83 -3.22 5.75 5.15
N LEU A 84 -2.70 4.58 4.80
CA LEU A 84 -3.50 3.39 4.51
C LEU A 84 -3.25 2.32 5.56
N HIS A 85 -4.34 1.76 6.09
CA HIS A 85 -4.30 0.60 6.96
C HIS A 85 -5.23 -0.51 6.45
N ASP A 86 -4.93 -1.73 6.83
CA ASP A 86 -5.78 -2.87 6.56
C ASP A 86 -7.05 -2.81 7.44
N LEU A 87 -8.20 -3.25 6.94
CA LEU A 87 -9.43 -3.27 7.73
C LEU A 87 -9.39 -4.33 8.84
N GLU A 88 -8.73 -5.45 8.55
CA GLU A 88 -8.86 -6.71 9.30
C GLU A 88 -10.32 -7.18 9.47
N THR A 89 -10.53 -8.32 10.12
CA THR A 89 -11.86 -8.94 10.28
C THR A 89 -12.35 -8.92 11.73
N GLY A 90 -13.67 -8.95 11.92
CA GLY A 90 -14.29 -9.12 13.25
C GLY A 90 -14.34 -7.84 14.08
N ALA A 91 -14.20 -7.97 15.40
CA ALA A 91 -14.34 -6.89 16.37
C ALA A 91 -13.31 -5.74 16.16
N GLU A 92 -12.15 -6.06 15.59
CA GLU A 92 -11.08 -5.07 15.35
C GLU A 92 -11.45 -4.05 14.26
N ALA A 93 -12.29 -4.43 13.30
CA ALA A 93 -12.67 -3.55 12.18
C ALA A 93 -13.38 -2.27 12.65
N ALA A 94 -14.21 -2.34 13.69
CA ALA A 94 -14.88 -1.17 14.23
C ALA A 94 -13.90 -0.19 14.90
N ARG A 95 -12.96 -0.73 15.69
CA ARG A 95 -11.89 0.05 16.35
C ARG A 95 -10.99 0.74 15.32
N ARG A 96 -10.59 0.03 14.28
CA ARG A 96 -9.76 0.59 13.20
C ARG A 96 -10.47 1.70 12.44
N ARG A 97 -11.78 1.56 12.17
CA ARG A 97 -12.58 2.63 11.55
C ARG A 97 -12.60 3.89 12.39
N ALA A 98 -12.85 3.77 13.70
CA ALA A 98 -12.84 4.90 14.62
C ALA A 98 -11.45 5.57 14.66
N ALA A 99 -10.39 4.77 14.73
CA ALA A 99 -9.01 5.27 14.73
C ALA A 99 -8.67 6.03 13.43
N ALA A 100 -8.98 5.46 12.26
CA ALA A 100 -8.76 6.13 10.98
C ALA A 100 -9.58 7.42 10.86
N ALA A 101 -10.84 7.42 11.32
CA ALA A 101 -11.67 8.62 11.33
C ALA A 101 -11.04 9.74 12.18
N ALA A 102 -10.53 9.41 13.37
CA ALA A 102 -9.89 10.37 14.27
C ALA A 102 -8.59 11.00 13.70
N LEU A 103 -7.94 10.34 12.73
CA LEU A 103 -6.74 10.87 12.07
C LEU A 103 -7.06 11.81 10.89
N ASN A 104 -8.30 11.82 10.37
CA ASN A 104 -8.65 12.67 9.25
C ASN A 104 -8.79 14.13 9.70
N GLY A 105 -8.17 15.04 8.96
CA GLY A 105 -8.19 16.48 9.23
C GLY A 105 -7.53 17.26 8.08
N PRO A 106 -7.38 18.59 8.20
CA PRO A 106 -6.70 19.39 7.18
C PRO A 106 -5.30 18.84 6.85
N GLY A 107 -5.06 18.49 5.59
CA GLY A 107 -3.79 17.93 5.10
C GLY A 107 -3.45 16.51 5.61
N CYS A 108 -4.36 15.83 6.31
CA CYS A 108 -4.18 14.45 6.76
C CYS A 108 -5.36 13.58 6.36
N VAL A 109 -5.10 12.59 5.51
CA VAL A 109 -6.09 11.64 5.00
C VAL A 109 -5.73 10.24 5.49
N ALA A 110 -6.63 9.62 6.24
CA ALA A 110 -6.50 8.22 6.65
C ALA A 110 -7.61 7.38 6.03
N ARG A 111 -7.24 6.24 5.45
CA ARG A 111 -8.13 5.28 4.79
C ARG A 111 -7.89 3.87 5.31
N LEU A 112 -8.94 3.06 5.23
CA LEU A 112 -8.86 1.62 5.41
C LEU A 112 -9.14 0.94 4.08
N THR A 113 -8.57 -0.24 3.89
CA THR A 113 -9.01 -1.14 2.82
C THR A 113 -10.49 -1.50 3.01
N SER A 114 -11.29 -1.69 1.95
CA SER A 114 -12.60 -2.35 2.10
C SER A 114 -12.47 -3.87 2.24
N LYS A 115 -11.40 -4.43 1.66
CA LYS A 115 -10.99 -5.83 1.76
C LYS A 115 -10.08 -6.08 2.96
N ARG A 116 -9.74 -7.35 3.21
CA ARG A 116 -8.89 -7.72 4.36
C ARG A 116 -7.51 -7.04 4.31
N THR A 117 -6.76 -7.20 3.23
CA THR A 117 -5.46 -6.56 3.00
C THR A 117 -5.27 -6.16 1.53
N LEU A 118 -4.15 -5.49 1.20
CA LEU A 118 -3.81 -5.13 -0.18
C LEU A 118 -3.70 -6.31 -1.14
N GLU A 119 -3.29 -7.49 -0.67
CA GLU A 119 -3.18 -8.68 -1.54
C GLU A 119 -4.54 -9.14 -2.07
N ASN A 120 -5.63 -8.81 -1.38
CA ASN A 120 -6.99 -9.11 -1.83
C ASN A 120 -7.42 -8.30 -3.06
N TYR A 121 -6.67 -7.28 -3.46
CA TYR A 121 -6.89 -6.52 -4.70
C TYR A 121 -6.21 -7.16 -5.92
N LEU A 122 -5.31 -8.13 -5.72
CA LEU A 122 -4.69 -8.84 -6.83
C LEU A 122 -5.70 -9.76 -7.51
N HIS A 123 -5.71 -9.75 -8.83
CA HIS A 123 -6.52 -10.66 -9.64
C HIS A 123 -5.82 -12.04 -9.74
N PRO A 124 -6.54 -13.16 -9.62
CA PRO A 124 -5.96 -14.50 -9.75
C PRO A 124 -5.15 -14.70 -11.04
N GLU A 125 -5.59 -14.09 -12.14
CA GLU A 125 -4.85 -14.10 -13.42
C GLU A 125 -3.45 -13.48 -13.31
N ALA A 126 -3.30 -12.36 -12.61
CA ALA A 126 -1.99 -11.73 -12.41
C ALA A 126 -1.05 -12.64 -11.59
N ILE A 127 -1.60 -13.35 -10.59
CA ILE A 127 -0.87 -14.35 -9.80
C ILE A 127 -0.43 -15.51 -10.70
N ARG A 128 -1.33 -16.02 -11.55
CA ARG A 128 -1.07 -17.13 -12.48
C ARG A 128 0.00 -16.78 -13.50
N VAL A 129 -0.11 -15.62 -14.16
CA VAL A 129 0.85 -15.15 -15.17
C VAL A 129 2.23 -14.91 -14.57
N ALA A 130 2.30 -14.49 -13.30
CA ALA A 130 3.56 -14.33 -12.57
C ALA A 130 4.25 -15.67 -12.22
N GLY A 131 3.64 -16.81 -12.54
CA GLY A 131 4.14 -18.15 -12.20
C GLY A 131 3.69 -18.64 -10.82
N GLY A 132 2.66 -18.03 -10.24
CA GLY A 132 2.08 -18.46 -8.97
C GLY A 132 1.12 -19.66 -9.11
N PRO A 133 0.76 -20.29 -7.98
CA PRO A 133 -0.21 -21.38 -7.98
C PRO A 133 -1.62 -20.90 -8.31
N LEU A 134 -2.47 -21.82 -8.79
CA LEU A 134 -3.91 -21.56 -8.92
C LEU A 134 -4.53 -21.45 -7.53
N VAL A 135 -4.93 -20.23 -7.15
CA VAL A 135 -5.55 -19.96 -5.85
C VAL A 135 -6.83 -19.15 -6.02
N ARG A 136 -7.80 -19.41 -5.15
CA ARG A 136 -9.00 -18.57 -5.04
C ARG A 136 -8.66 -17.32 -4.24
N VAL A 137 -8.85 -16.15 -4.84
CA VAL A 137 -8.76 -14.85 -4.16
C VAL A 137 -10.16 -14.40 -3.77
N THR A 138 -10.37 -14.11 -2.49
CA THR A 138 -11.63 -13.55 -1.95
C THR A 138 -11.33 -12.26 -1.20
N ASP A 139 -12.34 -11.45 -0.90
CA ASP A 139 -12.13 -10.15 -0.24
C ASP A 139 -11.72 -10.28 1.24
N GLY A 140 -12.18 -11.33 1.93
CA GLY A 140 -11.87 -11.60 3.33
C GLY A 140 -10.77 -12.66 3.57
N GLY A 141 -10.27 -13.30 2.51
CA GLY A 141 -9.34 -14.43 2.60
C GLY A 141 -7.92 -14.01 2.94
N ASP A 142 -7.14 -14.93 3.50
CA ASP A 142 -5.69 -14.77 3.67
C ASP A 142 -4.98 -15.15 2.36
N VAL A 143 -4.90 -14.22 1.41
CA VAL A 143 -4.29 -14.48 0.09
C VAL A 143 -2.82 -14.90 0.22
N PRO A 144 -1.98 -14.23 1.05
CA PRO A 144 -0.62 -14.68 1.29
C PRO A 144 -0.53 -16.12 1.81
N ALA A 145 -1.39 -16.51 2.77
CA ALA A 145 -1.38 -17.87 3.30
C ALA A 145 -1.83 -18.92 2.27
N ALA A 146 -2.88 -18.62 1.49
CA ALA A 146 -3.35 -19.51 0.44
C ALA A 146 -2.28 -19.76 -0.63
N VAL A 147 -1.57 -18.71 -1.06
CA VAL A 147 -0.46 -18.82 -2.02
C VAL A 147 0.71 -19.59 -1.43
N ALA A 148 1.06 -19.32 -0.17
CA ALA A 148 2.15 -20.01 0.51
C ALA A 148 1.90 -21.52 0.63
N GLU A 149 0.70 -21.92 1.05
CA GLU A 149 0.28 -23.31 1.19
C GLU A 149 0.24 -24.04 -0.15
N ALA A 150 -0.36 -23.41 -1.17
CA ALA A 150 -0.45 -24.00 -2.51
C ALA A 150 0.93 -24.17 -3.16
N THR A 151 1.83 -23.19 -3.00
CA THR A 151 3.22 -23.29 -3.50
C THR A 151 3.98 -24.41 -2.78
N PHE A 152 3.87 -24.48 -1.45
CA PHE A 152 4.54 -25.52 -0.66
C PHE A 152 4.09 -26.94 -1.04
N ARG A 153 2.79 -27.13 -1.28
CA ARG A 153 2.25 -28.42 -1.72
C ARG A 153 2.72 -28.82 -3.12
N ALA A 154 2.95 -27.84 -4.00
CA ALA A 154 3.42 -28.11 -5.36
C ALA A 154 4.91 -28.46 -5.43
N GLU A 155 5.75 -27.84 -4.60
CA GLU A 155 7.21 -28.05 -4.61
C GLU A 155 7.65 -29.36 -3.93
N ALA A 156 6.85 -29.91 -3.01
CA ALA A 156 7.25 -31.07 -2.22
C ALA A 156 6.10 -32.09 -2.09
N ALA A 157 6.04 -33.01 -3.06
CA ALA A 157 5.12 -34.13 -3.05
C ALA A 157 5.21 -34.91 -1.73
N GLY A 158 4.08 -35.01 -1.01
CA GLY A 158 3.98 -35.71 0.27
C GLY A 158 4.14 -34.85 1.53
N ASN A 159 4.46 -33.55 1.41
CA ASN A 159 4.54 -32.67 2.58
C ASN A 159 3.16 -32.20 3.06
N CYS A 160 2.97 -32.20 4.39
CA CYS A 160 1.76 -31.72 5.04
C CYS A 160 2.00 -30.33 5.63
N TRP A 161 1.39 -29.30 5.02
CA TRP A 161 1.46 -27.91 5.49
C TRP A 161 1.15 -27.75 6.98
N ASP A 162 0.15 -28.48 7.47
CA ASP A 162 -0.30 -28.41 8.87
C ASP A 162 0.70 -28.98 9.86
N ARG A 163 1.63 -29.82 9.41
CA ARG A 163 2.73 -30.35 10.24
C ARG A 163 3.91 -29.39 10.36
N LEU A 164 3.92 -28.29 9.59
CA LEU A 164 4.98 -27.30 9.70
C LEU A 164 4.88 -26.52 11.02
N PRO A 165 6.02 -26.27 11.71
CA PRO A 165 6.05 -25.39 12.86
C PRO A 165 5.43 -24.01 12.54
N PRO A 166 4.69 -23.38 13.47
CA PRO A 166 4.05 -22.09 13.22
C PRO A 166 5.01 -21.01 12.69
N ARG A 167 6.24 -20.97 13.22
CA ARG A 167 7.29 -20.04 12.74
C ARG A 167 7.68 -20.30 11.28
N ALA A 168 7.71 -21.56 10.85
CA ALA A 168 8.00 -21.92 9.46
C ALA A 168 6.86 -21.47 8.55
N ARG A 169 5.60 -21.76 8.91
CA ARG A 169 4.42 -21.28 8.16
C ARG A 169 4.44 -19.76 8.01
N LYS A 170 4.67 -19.01 9.09
CA LYS A 170 4.78 -17.54 9.05
C LYS A 170 5.84 -17.05 8.06
N ARG A 171 7.00 -17.72 7.97
CA ARG A 171 8.05 -17.38 6.99
C ARG A 171 7.60 -17.63 5.55
N PHE A 172 6.90 -18.73 5.29
CA PHE A 172 6.33 -19.00 3.96
C PHE A 172 5.28 -17.95 3.58
N VAL A 173 4.37 -17.61 4.50
CA VAL A 173 3.37 -16.55 4.29
C VAL A 173 4.04 -15.20 4.01
N ALA A 174 5.06 -14.81 4.78
CA ALA A 174 5.79 -13.57 4.53
C ALA A 174 6.49 -13.55 3.17
N ARG A 175 7.06 -14.69 2.73
CA ARG A 175 7.66 -14.84 1.41
C ARG A 175 6.61 -14.70 0.30
N ALA A 176 5.45 -15.33 0.46
CA ALA A 176 4.33 -15.20 -0.47
C ALA A 176 3.82 -13.75 -0.53
N LYS A 177 3.63 -13.08 0.62
CA LYS A 177 3.25 -11.65 0.69
C LYS A 177 4.23 -10.79 -0.11
N ARG A 178 5.53 -10.95 0.11
CA ARG A 178 6.55 -10.19 -0.64
C ARG A 178 6.49 -10.49 -2.15
N TRP A 179 6.37 -11.77 -2.53
CA TRP A 179 6.30 -12.16 -3.94
C TRP A 179 5.05 -11.59 -4.63
N LEU A 180 3.90 -11.60 -3.96
CA LEU A 180 2.65 -11.03 -4.48
C LEU A 180 2.82 -9.53 -4.81
N ASN A 181 3.36 -8.76 -3.86
CA ASN A 181 3.48 -7.31 -4.01
C ASN A 181 4.69 -6.85 -4.83
N CYS A 182 5.68 -7.71 -5.09
CA CYS A 182 6.82 -7.37 -5.95
C CYS A 182 6.71 -7.93 -7.37
N ARG A 183 6.08 -9.11 -7.54
CA ARG A 183 6.04 -9.86 -8.81
C ARG A 183 4.64 -9.98 -9.37
N ALA A 184 3.67 -10.50 -8.61
CA ALA A 184 2.33 -10.70 -9.13
C ALA A 184 1.65 -9.38 -9.54
N VAL A 185 1.82 -8.32 -8.74
CA VAL A 185 1.24 -7.00 -9.05
C VAL A 185 1.73 -6.41 -10.38
N LEU A 186 2.91 -6.80 -10.89
CA LEU A 186 3.41 -6.34 -12.20
C LEU A 186 2.56 -6.83 -13.36
N HIS A 187 1.78 -7.89 -13.15
CA HIS A 187 0.86 -8.46 -14.14
C HIS A 187 -0.58 -7.98 -13.95
N MET A 188 -0.83 -7.05 -13.03
CA MET A 188 -2.11 -6.36 -12.94
C MET A 188 -2.26 -5.40 -14.12
N THR A 189 -3.49 -5.25 -14.58
CA THR A 189 -3.90 -4.22 -15.55
C THR A 189 -5.06 -3.43 -14.95
N PRO A 190 -5.41 -2.26 -15.51
CA PRO A 190 -6.61 -1.53 -15.10
C PRO A 190 -7.87 -2.41 -15.10
N GLN A 191 -8.06 -3.24 -16.13
CA GLN A 191 -9.22 -4.13 -16.25
C GLN A 191 -9.24 -5.23 -15.18
N LEU A 192 -8.07 -5.84 -14.90
CA LEU A 192 -7.95 -6.83 -13.83
C LEU A 192 -8.19 -6.21 -12.45
N LEU A 193 -7.76 -4.96 -12.25
CA LEU A 193 -8.06 -4.22 -11.04
C LEU A 193 -9.55 -3.89 -10.96
N ASP A 194 -10.17 -3.34 -12.00
CA ASP A 194 -11.60 -2.98 -11.99
C ASP A 194 -12.49 -4.21 -11.71
N ALA A 195 -12.10 -5.40 -12.20
CA ALA A 195 -12.77 -6.66 -11.88
C ALA A 195 -12.63 -7.08 -10.41
N ARG A 196 -11.52 -6.75 -9.75
CA ARG A 196 -11.32 -7.03 -8.31
C ARG A 196 -11.84 -5.93 -7.42
N ASP A 197 -11.73 -4.67 -7.84
CA ASP A 197 -12.00 -3.46 -7.08
C ASP A 197 -13.13 -2.65 -7.73
N PRO A 198 -14.35 -3.22 -7.84
CA PRO A 198 -15.46 -2.53 -8.49
C PRO A 198 -15.90 -1.27 -7.73
N ALA A 199 -15.59 -1.18 -6.43
CA ALA A 199 -15.83 0.01 -5.61
C ALA A 199 -14.80 1.13 -5.87
N GLY A 200 -13.67 0.81 -6.52
CA GLY A 200 -12.64 1.77 -6.89
C GLY A 200 -11.80 2.28 -5.72
N ASP A 201 -11.60 1.46 -4.68
CA ASP A 201 -10.80 1.81 -3.50
C ASP A 201 -9.41 2.31 -3.89
N VAL A 202 -8.66 1.55 -4.68
CA VAL A 202 -7.28 1.89 -5.06
C VAL A 202 -7.23 3.20 -5.83
N ARG A 203 -8.18 3.41 -6.76
CA ARG A 203 -8.27 4.66 -7.53
C ARG A 203 -8.64 5.84 -6.65
N SER A 204 -9.52 5.63 -5.66
CA SER A 204 -9.91 6.66 -4.70
C SER A 204 -8.72 7.10 -3.83
N TRP A 205 -7.86 6.16 -3.42
CA TRP A 205 -6.65 6.46 -2.66
C TRP A 205 -5.65 7.28 -3.47
N LEU A 206 -5.40 6.87 -4.72
CA LEU A 206 -4.52 7.62 -5.62
C LEU A 206 -5.05 9.02 -5.92
N THR A 207 -6.36 9.18 -6.07
CA THR A 207 -7.00 10.49 -6.24
C THR A 207 -6.83 11.37 -5.00
N ALA A 208 -7.00 10.80 -3.80
CA ALA A 208 -6.77 11.52 -2.56
C ALA A 208 -5.30 11.93 -2.38
N ILE A 209 -4.36 11.06 -2.77
CA ILE A 209 -2.93 11.36 -2.79
C ILE A 209 -2.65 12.51 -3.77
N ALA A 210 -3.23 12.50 -4.97
CA ALA A 210 -3.09 13.58 -5.94
C ALA A 210 -3.56 14.92 -5.39
N ALA A 211 -4.72 14.95 -4.72
CA ALA A 211 -5.23 16.16 -4.08
C ALA A 211 -4.24 16.72 -3.05
N LEU A 212 -3.69 15.86 -2.18
CA LEU A 212 -2.69 16.26 -1.18
C LEU A 212 -1.36 16.73 -1.79
N LEU A 213 -1.04 16.42 -3.04
CA LEU A 213 0.17 16.94 -3.70
C LEU A 213 0.01 18.39 -4.17
N HIS A 214 -1.22 18.83 -4.39
CA HIS A 214 -1.56 20.15 -4.92
C HIS A 214 -2.07 21.15 -3.86
N GLU A 215 -2.17 20.71 -2.59
CA GLU A 215 -2.36 21.56 -1.41
C GLU A 215 -1.05 22.26 -0.99
#